data_AF-A0A4T2GLR0-F1
#
_entry.id   AF-A0A4T2GLR0-F1
#
_cell.length_a   1.000
_cell.length_b   1.000
_cell.length_c   1.000
_cell.angle_alpha   90.00
_cell.angle_beta   90.00
_cell.angle_gamma   90.00
#
_symmetry.space_group_name_H-M   'P 1'
#
loop_
_entity.id
_entity.type
_entity.pdbx_description
1 polymer ?
#
loop_
_entity_poly.entity_id
_entity_poly.type
_entity_poly.pdbx_seq_one_letter_code
_entity_poly.pdbx_strand_id
1 'polypeptide(L)'
;MKLSQAVNRLAQFCGPRNLSSLTKQALQAEQGLEQVDVLAFFVGSILAGGDQLAEAIRNKLAKTYVIVGGAGHTTDGLRQQVRDHFPQLDPIGLTEAEIFQAYLEQKYGLSADLLET
;
A
#
# COMPACT_ATOMS: atom_id res chain seq x y z
N MET A 1 2.80 3.12 -31.74
CA MET A 1 2.18 1.93 -31.09
C MET A 1 3.15 0.95 -30.43
N LYS A 2 4.41 0.78 -30.88
CA LYS A 2 5.31 -0.25 -30.30
C LYS A 2 5.84 0.07 -28.88
N LEU A 3 6.10 1.34 -28.55
CA LEU A 3 6.68 1.73 -27.24
C LEU A 3 5.70 1.52 -26.08
N SER A 4 4.45 1.98 -26.20
CA SER A 4 3.45 1.81 -25.15
C SER A 4 3.14 0.34 -24.87
N GLN A 5 3.12 -0.50 -25.90
CA GLN A 5 2.97 -1.94 -25.75
C GLN A 5 4.16 -2.57 -24.99
N ALA A 6 5.39 -2.15 -25.29
CA ALA A 6 6.57 -2.63 -24.59
C ALA A 6 6.58 -2.21 -23.11
N VAL A 7 6.26 -0.94 -22.82
CA VAL A 7 6.14 -0.43 -21.45
C VAL A 7 5.06 -1.17 -20.67
N ASN A 8 3.88 -1.38 -21.26
CA ASN A 8 2.80 -2.13 -20.60
C ASN A 8 3.20 -3.59 -20.32
N ARG A 9 3.94 -4.23 -21.23
CA ARG A 9 4.46 -5.59 -21.04
C ARG A 9 5.45 -5.66 -19.88
N LEU A 10 6.34 -4.67 -19.75
CA LEU A 10 7.26 -4.57 -18.61
C LEU A 10 6.50 -4.31 -17.30
N ALA A 11 5.50 -3.43 -17.31
CA ALA A 11 4.69 -3.16 -16.13
C ALA A 11 3.95 -4.42 -15.64
N GLN A 12 3.38 -5.20 -16.54
CA GLN A 12 2.75 -6.50 -16.21
C GLN A 12 3.75 -7.51 -15.63
N PHE A 13 4.99 -7.50 -16.14
CA PHE A 13 6.05 -8.37 -15.64
C PHE A 13 6.55 -7.94 -14.24
N CYS A 14 6.69 -6.64 -13.99
CA CYS A 14 7.21 -6.10 -12.72
C CYS A 14 6.15 -6.01 -11.61
N GLY A 15 4.86 -5.96 -11.95
CA GLY A 15 3.76 -5.84 -11.00
C GLY A 15 2.70 -6.93 -11.13
N PRO A 16 3.07 -8.22 -11.12
CA PRO A 16 2.08 -9.29 -11.17
C PRO A 16 1.20 -9.25 -9.93
N ARG A 17 -0.08 -9.58 -10.08
CA ARG A 17 -1.02 -9.73 -8.96
C ARG A 17 -1.41 -11.20 -8.82
N ASN A 18 -1.28 -11.73 -7.61
CA ASN A 18 -1.79 -13.05 -7.24
C ASN A 18 -3.29 -13.05 -6.93
N LEU A 19 -3.86 -11.87 -6.69
CA LEU A 19 -5.27 -11.65 -6.44
C LEU A 19 -5.81 -10.62 -7.43
N SER A 20 -6.95 -10.93 -8.06
CA SER A 20 -7.65 -9.98 -8.94
C SER A 20 -8.15 -8.73 -8.19
N SER A 21 -8.51 -8.89 -6.91
CA SER A 21 -8.95 -7.81 -6.01
C SER A 21 -8.59 -8.14 -4.56
N LEU A 22 -8.48 -7.12 -3.71
CA LEU A 22 -8.20 -7.31 -2.28
C LEU A 22 -9.50 -7.57 -1.51
N THR A 23 -10.22 -8.62 -1.92
CA THR A 23 -11.49 -9.06 -1.33
C THR A 23 -11.37 -10.50 -0.80
N LYS A 24 -12.21 -10.86 0.17
CA LYS A 24 -12.28 -12.25 0.67
C LYS A 24 -12.71 -13.24 -0.41
N GLN A 25 -13.58 -12.81 -1.33
CA GLN A 25 -14.04 -13.66 -2.43
C GLN A 25 -12.89 -14.02 -3.37
N ALA A 26 -12.07 -13.03 -3.77
CA ALA A 26 -10.89 -13.28 -4.61
C ALA A 26 -9.87 -14.15 -3.87
N LEU A 27 -9.63 -13.88 -2.58
CA LEU A 27 -8.72 -14.69 -1.76
C LEU A 27 -9.17 -16.16 -1.70
N GLN A 28 -10.46 -16.42 -1.47
CA GLN A 28 -10.99 -17.78 -1.42
C GLN A 28 -10.94 -18.45 -2.80
N ALA A 29 -11.33 -17.75 -3.86
CA ALA A 29 -11.40 -18.33 -5.21
C ALA A 29 -10.02 -18.59 -5.82
N GLU A 30 -9.03 -17.74 -5.55
CA GLU A 30 -7.73 -17.75 -6.22
C GLU A 30 -6.63 -18.40 -5.35
N GLN A 31 -6.79 -18.39 -4.02
CA GLN A 31 -5.81 -18.95 -3.08
C GLN A 31 -6.40 -20.03 -2.16
N GLY A 32 -7.72 -20.24 -2.15
CA GLY A 32 -8.37 -21.21 -1.26
C GLY A 32 -8.39 -20.80 0.22
N LEU A 33 -8.13 -19.53 0.52
CA LEU A 33 -8.01 -19.01 1.88
C LEU A 33 -9.16 -18.05 2.21
N GLU A 34 -9.71 -18.16 3.41
CA GLU A 34 -10.75 -17.22 3.88
C GLU A 34 -10.14 -15.92 4.44
N GLN A 35 -8.94 -16.03 5.03
CA GLN A 35 -8.19 -14.94 5.65
C GLN A 35 -6.72 -15.36 5.79
N VAL A 36 -5.79 -14.43 5.63
CA VAL A 36 -4.35 -14.65 5.91
C VAL A 36 -4.02 -14.26 7.36
N ASP A 37 -2.93 -14.77 7.91
CA ASP A 37 -2.49 -14.37 9.25
C ASP A 37 -1.93 -12.94 9.24
N VAL A 38 -1.06 -12.62 8.29
CA VAL A 38 -0.38 -11.32 8.20
C VAL A 38 -0.44 -10.77 6.78
N LEU A 39 -0.70 -9.48 6.65
CA LEU A 39 -0.46 -8.71 5.42
C LEU A 39 0.59 -7.64 5.71
N ALA A 40 1.75 -7.77 5.06
CA ALA A 40 2.83 -6.78 5.11
C ALA A 40 2.78 -5.86 3.89
N PHE A 41 2.61 -4.56 4.12
CA PHE A 41 2.62 -3.53 3.10
C PHE A 41 4.01 -2.88 3.04
N PHE A 42 4.81 -3.30 2.06
CA PHE A 42 6.09 -2.68 1.75
C PHE A 42 5.84 -1.38 1.00
N VAL A 43 6.14 -0.27 1.66
CA VAL A 43 5.83 1.06 1.17
C VAL A 43 6.83 1.53 0.11
N GLY A 44 6.48 2.62 -0.55
CA GLY A 44 7.34 3.34 -1.49
C GLY A 44 6.73 4.71 -1.77
N SER A 45 7.12 5.36 -2.85
CA SER A 45 6.70 6.74 -3.13
C SER A 45 5.30 6.88 -3.77
N ILE A 46 4.44 5.87 -3.74
CA ILE A 46 3.14 5.88 -4.46
C ILE A 46 1.98 5.82 -3.46
N LEU A 47 1.31 6.96 -3.24
CA LEU A 47 0.20 7.08 -2.28
C LEU A 47 -0.97 6.15 -2.54
N ALA A 48 -1.25 5.82 -3.81
CA ALA A 48 -2.33 4.89 -4.16
C ALA A 48 -2.18 3.49 -3.53
N GLY A 49 -0.97 3.11 -3.09
CA GLY A 49 -0.77 1.89 -2.30
C GLY A 49 -1.50 1.93 -0.95
N GLY A 50 -1.61 3.09 -0.31
CA GLY A 50 -2.36 3.27 0.93
C GLY A 50 -3.85 3.00 0.77
N ASP A 51 -4.41 3.31 -0.40
CA ASP A 51 -5.82 3.03 -0.72
C ASP A 51 -6.06 1.51 -0.82
N GLN A 52 -5.10 0.76 -1.37
CA GLN A 52 -5.14 -0.71 -1.44
C GLN A 52 -5.01 -1.34 -0.05
N LEU A 53 -4.14 -0.81 0.81
CA LEU A 53 -4.05 -1.26 2.20
C LEU A 53 -5.37 -1.00 2.96
N ALA A 54 -5.97 0.18 2.79
CA ALA A 54 -7.27 0.50 3.39
C ALA A 54 -8.38 -0.46 2.94
N GLU A 55 -8.41 -0.83 1.65
CA GLU A 55 -9.33 -1.84 1.12
C GLU A 55 -9.13 -3.20 1.81
N ALA A 56 -7.87 -3.65 1.94
CA ALA A 56 -7.55 -4.92 2.59
C ALA A 56 -7.94 -4.94 4.08
N ILE A 57 -7.77 -3.81 4.80
CA ILE A 57 -8.19 -3.66 6.20
C ILE A 57 -9.72 -3.73 6.32
N ARG A 58 -10.45 -2.96 5.50
CA ARG A 58 -11.94 -2.98 5.51
C ARG A 58 -12.50 -4.36 5.23
N ASN A 59 -11.92 -5.05 4.26
CA ASN A 59 -12.34 -6.38 3.87
C ASN A 59 -11.82 -7.47 4.83
N LYS A 60 -11.06 -7.11 5.86
CA LYS A 60 -10.52 -8.03 6.88
C LYS A 60 -9.78 -9.21 6.24
N LEU A 61 -8.93 -8.92 5.24
CA LEU A 61 -8.13 -9.93 4.53
C LEU A 61 -7.11 -10.60 5.43
N ALA A 62 -6.59 -9.92 6.45
CA ALA A 62 -5.59 -10.42 7.37
C ALA A 62 -6.06 -10.32 8.82
N LYS A 63 -5.41 -11.09 9.72
CA LYS A 63 -5.57 -10.93 11.17
C LYS A 63 -4.69 -9.81 11.72
N THR A 64 -3.55 -9.55 11.08
CA THR A 64 -2.59 -8.51 11.43
C THR A 64 -2.09 -7.79 10.18
N TYR A 65 -2.04 -6.47 10.23
CA TYR A 65 -1.56 -5.59 9.18
C TYR A 65 -0.28 -4.89 9.62
N VAL A 66 0.75 -4.94 8.79
CA VAL A 66 2.05 -4.32 9.07
C VAL A 66 2.40 -3.38 7.94
N ILE A 67 2.82 -2.16 8.28
CA ILE A 67 3.42 -1.23 7.31
C ILE A 67 4.92 -1.29 7.50
N VAL A 68 5.65 -1.55 6.41
CA VAL A 68 7.10 -1.78 6.44
C VAL A 68 7.79 -0.71 5.61
N GLY A 69 8.56 0.17 6.26
CA GLY A 69 9.39 1.14 5.59
C GLY A 69 9.89 2.27 6.51
N GLY A 70 11.21 2.34 6.66
CA GLY A 70 11.88 3.43 7.35
C GLY A 70 12.08 4.69 6.50
N ALA A 71 13.27 5.30 6.61
CA ALA A 71 13.69 6.41 5.77
C ALA A 71 14.81 5.97 4.80
N GLY A 72 14.60 6.19 3.50
CA GLY A 72 15.49 5.75 2.43
C GLY A 72 15.30 6.51 1.11
N HIS A 73 15.73 5.91 0.00
CA HIS A 73 15.80 6.55 -1.32
C HIS A 73 14.44 7.00 -1.87
N THR A 74 13.34 6.38 -1.44
CA THR A 74 11.97 6.69 -1.87
C THR A 74 11.28 7.75 -1.01
N THR A 75 11.86 8.10 0.14
CA THR A 75 11.17 8.85 1.18
C THR A 75 10.89 10.28 0.77
N ASP A 76 11.86 10.96 0.15
CA ASP A 76 11.65 12.34 -0.30
C ASP A 76 10.64 12.42 -1.44
N GLY A 77 10.60 11.39 -2.30
CA GLY A 77 9.56 11.24 -3.32
C GLY A 77 8.18 11.10 -2.69
N LEU A 78 8.04 10.25 -1.66
CA LEU A 78 6.79 10.08 -0.93
C LEU A 78 6.35 11.38 -0.25
N ARG A 79 7.26 12.06 0.45
CA ARG A 79 7.01 13.36 1.10
C ARG A 79 6.51 14.39 0.10
N GLN A 80 7.08 14.43 -1.10
CA GLN A 80 6.60 15.31 -2.16
C GLN A 80 5.18 14.94 -2.60
N GLN A 81 4.90 13.65 -2.84
CA GLN A 81 3.56 13.20 -3.20
C GLN A 81 2.52 13.57 -2.14
N VAL A 82 2.85 13.44 -0.85
CA VAL A 82 1.99 13.86 0.27
C VAL A 82 1.73 15.36 0.21
N ARG A 83 2.77 16.19 0.10
CA ARG A 83 2.58 17.66 0.02
C ARG A 83 1.69 18.07 -1.14
N ASP A 84 1.83 17.40 -2.28
CA ASP A 84 1.09 17.74 -3.50
C ASP A 84 -0.37 17.30 -3.44
N HIS A 85 -0.67 16.15 -2.84
CA HIS A 85 -2.00 15.50 -2.94
C HIS A 85 -2.74 15.32 -1.61
N PHE A 86 -2.04 15.50 -0.49
CA PHE A 86 -2.57 15.32 0.86
C PHE A 86 -1.93 16.34 1.84
N PRO A 87 -2.04 17.66 1.55
CA PRO A 87 -1.29 18.73 2.25
C PRO A 87 -1.63 18.89 3.73
N GLN A 88 -2.73 18.29 4.20
CA GLN A 88 -3.11 18.23 5.61
C GLN A 88 -2.18 17.36 6.47
N LEU A 89 -1.40 16.47 5.84
CA LEU A 89 -0.39 15.66 6.51
C LEU A 89 0.98 16.32 6.30
N ASP A 90 1.63 16.71 7.39
CA ASP A 90 3.03 17.15 7.36
C ASP A 90 3.95 15.92 7.43
N PRO A 91 4.70 15.60 6.35
CA PRO A 91 5.51 14.40 6.31
C PRO A 91 6.97 14.63 6.78
N ILE A 92 7.28 15.82 7.33
CA ILE A 92 8.63 16.15 7.79
C ILE A 92 9.02 15.27 8.98
N GLY A 93 10.22 14.68 8.90
CA GLY A 93 10.78 13.84 9.97
C GLY A 93 10.19 12.43 10.07
N LEU A 94 9.07 12.17 9.39
CA LEU A 94 8.42 10.86 9.38
C LEU A 94 9.14 9.88 8.44
N THR A 95 9.17 8.62 8.84
CA THR A 95 9.45 7.45 8.01
C THR A 95 8.32 7.19 7.03
N GLU A 96 8.56 6.35 6.02
CA GLU A 96 7.53 6.01 5.04
C GLU A 96 6.34 5.28 5.69
N ALA A 97 6.60 4.40 6.66
CA ALA A 97 5.56 3.70 7.40
C ALA A 97 4.70 4.64 8.23
N GLU A 98 5.30 5.61 8.93
CA GLU A 98 4.56 6.64 9.69
C GLU A 98 3.72 7.53 8.78
N ILE A 99 4.24 7.89 7.60
CA ILE A 99 3.46 8.65 6.60
C ILE A 99 2.22 7.85 6.17
N PHE A 100 2.37 6.57 5.85
CA PHE A 100 1.23 5.76 5.42
C PHE A 100 0.25 5.45 6.55
N GLN A 101 0.71 5.31 7.80
CA GLN A 101 -0.15 5.20 8.96
C GLN A 101 -1.02 6.46 9.11
N ALA A 102 -0.40 7.65 9.11
CA ALA A 102 -1.13 8.91 9.21
C ALA A 102 -2.08 9.11 8.00
N TYR A 103 -1.69 8.68 6.80
CA TYR A 103 -2.56 8.68 5.64
C TYR A 103 -3.81 7.81 5.82
N LEU A 104 -3.67 6.58 6.34
CA LEU A 104 -4.80 5.69 6.63
C LEU A 104 -5.73 6.30 7.69
N GLU A 105 -5.16 6.84 8.76
CA GLU A 105 -5.93 7.41 9.87
C GLU A 105 -6.75 8.62 9.39
N GLN A 106 -6.11 9.55 8.70
CA GLN A 106 -6.77 10.79 8.27
C GLN A 106 -7.75 10.58 7.11
N LYS A 107 -7.40 9.76 6.11
CA LYS A 107 -8.26 9.57 4.92
C LYS A 107 -9.39 8.57 5.17
N TYR A 108 -9.15 7.56 6.00
CA TYR A 108 -10.03 6.41 6.10
C TYR A 108 -10.50 6.07 7.52
N GLY A 109 -9.92 6.68 8.56
CA GLY A 109 -10.19 6.31 9.95
C GLY A 109 -9.75 4.88 10.28
N LEU A 110 -8.70 4.40 9.60
CA LEU A 110 -8.14 3.06 9.76
C LEU A 110 -6.69 3.15 10.23
N SER A 111 -6.20 2.06 10.82
CA SER A 111 -4.81 1.92 11.26
C SER A 111 -4.28 0.54 10.90
N ALA A 112 -2.97 0.42 10.68
CA ALA A 112 -2.30 -0.87 10.74
C ALA A 112 -2.02 -1.24 12.20
N ASP A 113 -1.76 -2.53 12.45
CA ASP A 113 -1.49 -3.03 13.81
C ASP A 113 -0.03 -2.78 14.22
N LEU A 114 0.90 -2.80 13.26
CA LEU A 114 2.34 -2.67 13.49
C LEU A 114 3.00 -1.80 12.42
N LEU A 115 4.04 -1.08 12.82
CA LEU A 115 4.92 -0.32 11.92
C LEU A 115 6.36 -0.82 12.08
N GLU A 116 7.06 -1.01 10.96
CA GLU A 116 8.52 -1.13 10.90
C GLU A 116 9.08 0.16 10.30
N THR A 117 9.96 0.83 11.06
CA THR A 117 10.39 2.22 10.88
C THR A 117 11.91 2.34 10.98
#